data_AF-A0A8I1RUC2-F1
#
_entry.id   AF-A0A8I1RUC2-F1
#
_cell.length_a   1.000
_cell.length_b   1.000
_cell.length_c   1.000
_cell.angle_alpha   90.00
_cell.angle_beta   90.00
_cell.angle_gamma   90.00
#
_symmetry.space_group_name_H-M   'P 1'
#
loop_
_entity.id
_entity.type
_entity.pdbx_description
1 polymer ?
#
loop_
_entity_poly.entity_id
_entity_poly.type
_entity_poly.pdbx_seq_one_letter_code
_entity_poly.pdbx_strand_id
1 'polypeptide(L)'
;MSKSYYVYILANKRNGTLYIGVTNDLERRVWEHKQGLAEGFTKKYGVKMLVYFEDFGSIHDAIHRETQMKKYRREWKLNLIQQKNAVWRDLSEGWYE
;
A
#
# COMPACT_ATOMS: atom_id res chain seq x y z
N MET A 1 18.09 3.34 16.08
CA MET A 1 17.19 3.77 14.99
C MET A 1 15.75 3.50 15.43
N SER A 2 14.87 4.51 15.38
CA SER A 2 13.44 4.31 15.64
C SER A 2 12.89 3.32 14.62
N LYS A 3 12.07 2.34 15.05
CA LYS A 3 11.39 1.44 14.12
C LYS A 3 10.29 2.23 13.40
N SER A 4 10.35 2.28 12.07
CA SER A 4 9.27 2.83 11.26
C SER A 4 8.31 1.72 10.84
N TYR A 5 7.03 2.00 10.93
CA TYR A 5 5.94 1.17 10.44
C TYR A 5 5.22 1.91 9.33
N TYR A 6 4.69 1.18 8.36
CA TYR A 6 4.07 1.76 7.18
C TYR A 6 2.69 1.20 7.00
N VAL A 7 1.73 2.06 6.68
CA VAL A 7 0.46 1.68 6.06
C VAL A 7 0.58 1.97 4.58
N TYR A 8 0.17 1.02 3.74
CA TYR A 8 0.30 1.18 2.29
C TYR A 8 -0.94 0.73 1.54
N ILE A 9 -1.12 1.27 0.33
CA ILE A 9 -2.13 0.82 -0.63
C ILE A 9 -1.43 0.35 -1.90
N LEU A 10 -1.71 -0.89 -2.29
CA LEU A 10 -1.39 -1.41 -3.61
C LEU A 10 -2.62 -1.39 -4.52
N ALA A 11 -2.41 -1.19 -5.82
CA ALA A 11 -3.42 -1.29 -6.85
C ALA A 11 -2.97 -2.19 -8.00
N ASN A 12 -3.93 -2.74 -8.76
CA ASN A 12 -3.61 -3.41 -10.04
C ASN A 12 -3.66 -2.45 -11.24
N LYS A 13 -4.45 -1.39 -11.15
CA LYS A 13 -4.56 -0.29 -12.12
C LYS A 13 -5.27 0.90 -11.48
N ARG A 14 -5.28 2.04 -12.18
CA ARG A 14 -6.06 3.22 -11.78
C ARG A 14 -7.53 2.86 -11.55
N ASN A 15 -8.05 3.25 -10.38
CA ASN A 15 -9.42 2.95 -9.93
C ASN A 15 -9.77 1.44 -9.88
N GLY A 16 -8.76 0.55 -9.88
CA GLY A 16 -8.93 -0.90 -9.86
C GLY A 16 -9.00 -1.50 -8.45
N THR A 17 -8.65 -2.77 -8.35
CA THR A 17 -8.60 -3.49 -7.06
C THR A 17 -7.57 -2.84 -6.15
N LEU A 18 -7.96 -2.61 -4.89
CA LEU A 18 -7.09 -2.05 -3.86
C LEU A 18 -6.78 -3.11 -2.80
N TYR A 19 -5.54 -3.14 -2.37
CA TYR A 19 -5.09 -3.90 -1.20
C TYR A 19 -4.47 -2.93 -0.20
N ILE A 20 -4.78 -3.09 1.08
CA ILE A 20 -4.28 -2.25 2.16
C ILE A 20 -3.58 -3.16 3.17
N GLY A 21 -2.36 -2.79 3.55
CA GLY A 21 -1.57 -3.55 4.51
C GLY A 21 -0.72 -2.66 5.41
N VAL A 22 -0.13 -3.32 6.41
CA VAL A 22 0.88 -2.75 7.30
C VAL A 22 2.17 -3.57 7.21
N THR A 23 3.32 -2.91 7.31
CA THR A 23 4.64 -3.56 7.38
C THR A 23 5.64 -2.67 8.11
N ASN A 24 6.68 -3.24 8.71
CA ASN A 24 7.84 -2.48 9.20
C ASN A 24 8.96 -2.33 8.15
N ASP A 25 8.73 -2.89 6.96
CA ASP A 25 9.67 -2.93 5.84
C ASP A 25 8.84 -2.84 4.55
N LEU A 26 8.70 -1.62 4.05
CA LEU A 26 7.86 -1.31 2.89
C LEU A 26 8.47 -1.85 1.60
N GLU A 27 9.77 -1.66 1.41
CA GLU A 27 10.49 -2.05 0.21
C GLU A 27 10.44 -3.57 -0.01
N ARG A 28 10.78 -4.36 1.02
CA ARG A 28 10.70 -5.84 0.96
C ARG A 28 9.27 -6.31 0.69
N ARG A 29 8.27 -5.72 1.36
CA ARG A 29 6.87 -6.13 1.21
C ARG A 29 6.34 -5.85 -0.19
N VAL A 30 6.68 -4.69 -0.75
CA VAL A 30 6.28 -4.33 -2.12
C VAL A 30 6.96 -5.27 -3.13
N TRP A 31 8.22 -5.63 -2.89
CA TRP A 31 8.94 -6.59 -3.71
C TRP A 31 8.26 -7.96 -3.71
N GLU A 32 7.92 -8.49 -2.52
CA GLU A 32 7.20 -9.76 -2.35
C GLU A 32 5.89 -9.78 -3.17
N HIS A 33 5.12 -8.68 -3.18
CA HIS A 33 3.90 -8.57 -3.96
C HIS A 33 4.16 -8.48 -5.47
N LYS A 34 5.18 -7.73 -5.91
CA LYS A 34 5.55 -7.63 -7.33
C LYS A 34 6.02 -8.96 -7.90
N GLN A 35 6.82 -9.70 -7.13
CA GLN A 35 7.30 -11.04 -7.48
C GLN A 35 6.22 -12.13 -7.32
N GLY A 36 5.08 -11.81 -6.69
CA GLY A 36 4.01 -12.80 -6.47
C GLY A 36 4.38 -13.89 -5.46
N LEU A 37 5.29 -13.57 -4.54
CA LEU A 37 5.71 -14.44 -3.44
C LEU A 37 4.69 -14.44 -2.30
N ALA A 38 3.94 -13.36 -2.17
CA ALA A 38 2.77 -13.31 -1.30
C ALA A 38 1.61 -14.06 -1.95
N GLU A 39 1.35 -15.29 -1.51
CA GLU A 39 0.19 -16.06 -1.93
C GLU A 39 -1.13 -15.35 -1.55
N GLY A 40 -2.18 -15.58 -2.35
CA GLY A 40 -3.53 -15.09 -2.07
C GLY A 40 -3.99 -13.92 -2.95
N PHE A 41 -4.69 -12.95 -2.34
CA PHE A 41 -5.49 -11.95 -3.05
C PHE A 41 -4.67 -11.09 -4.03
N THR A 42 -3.52 -10.59 -3.60
CA THR A 42 -2.71 -9.67 -4.42
C THR A 42 -2.13 -10.37 -5.64
N LYS A 43 -1.68 -11.62 -5.49
CA LYS A 43 -1.25 -12.48 -6.60
C LYS A 43 -2.41 -12.80 -7.55
N LYS A 44 -3.57 -13.20 -7.02
CA LYS A 44 -4.77 -13.56 -7.81
C LYS A 44 -5.28 -12.39 -8.67
N TYR A 45 -5.24 -11.16 -8.15
CA TYR A 45 -5.80 -9.99 -8.84
C TYR A 45 -4.75 -9.07 -9.47
N GLY A 46 -3.48 -9.47 -9.50
CA GLY A 46 -2.38 -8.71 -10.11
C GLY A 46 -2.14 -7.36 -9.43
N VAL A 47 -2.34 -7.27 -8.11
CA VAL A 47 -2.20 -6.03 -7.34
C VAL A 47 -0.73 -5.82 -7.01
N LYS A 48 -0.06 -4.96 -7.80
CA LYS A 48 1.42 -4.82 -7.80
C LYS A 48 1.94 -3.38 -7.76
N MET A 49 1.09 -2.37 -8.00
CA MET A 49 1.50 -0.97 -8.06
C MET A 49 1.38 -0.35 -6.67
N LEU A 50 2.48 0.19 -6.12
CA LEU A 50 2.41 0.97 -4.88
C LEU A 50 1.86 2.35 -5.21
N VAL A 51 0.66 2.67 -4.75
CA VAL A 51 0.00 3.95 -5.10
C VAL A 51 -0.10 4.92 -3.93
N TYR A 52 0.15 4.44 -2.71
CA TYR A 52 0.08 5.23 -1.49
C TYR A 52 0.83 4.57 -0.34
N PHE A 53 1.49 5.36 0.52
CA PHE A 53 1.93 4.91 1.84
C PHE A 53 2.02 6.07 2.85
N GLU A 54 1.95 5.74 4.14
CA GLU A 54 2.15 6.61 5.31
C GLU A 54 3.13 5.92 6.27
N ASP A 55 4.06 6.66 6.90
CA ASP A 55 4.96 6.16 7.94
C ASP A 55 4.49 6.53 9.36
N PHE A 56 4.84 5.67 10.31
CA PHE A 56 4.45 5.77 11.71
C PHE A 56 5.59 5.32 12.62
N GLY A 57 5.80 6.01 13.74
CA GLY A 57 6.75 5.60 14.78
C GLY A 57 6.24 4.45 15.67
N SER A 58 4.96 4.10 15.58
CA SER A 58 4.28 3.09 16.40
C SER A 58 3.49 2.12 15.54
N ILE A 59 3.64 0.82 15.81
CA ILE A 59 2.84 -0.23 15.15
C ILE A 59 1.35 -0.07 15.46
N HIS A 60 1.01 0.41 16.67
CA HIS A 60 -0.39 0.59 17.06
C HIS A 60 -1.07 1.67 16.22
N ASP A 61 -0.36 2.77 15.94
CA ASP A 61 -0.87 3.86 15.10
C ASP A 61 -1.06 3.39 13.65
N ALA A 62 -0.08 2.64 13.12
CA ALA A 62 -0.18 2.04 11.79
C ALA A 62 -1.37 1.07 11.69
N ILE A 63 -1.56 0.17 12.66
CA ILE A 63 -2.70 -0.77 12.68
C ILE A 63 -4.03 -0.03 12.83
N HIS A 64 -4.08 1.01 13.67
CA HIS A 64 -5.27 1.82 13.84
C HIS A 64 -5.65 2.50 12.53
N ARG A 65 -4.67 3.11 11.86
CA ARG A 65 -4.85 3.75 10.55
C ARG A 65 -5.29 2.74 9.49
N GLU A 66 -4.66 1.58 9.39
CA GLU A 66 -5.06 0.52 8.47
C GLU A 66 -6.51 0.08 8.69
N THR A 67 -6.91 -0.09 9.96
CA THR A 67 -8.28 -0.46 10.36
C THR A 67 -9.28 0.61 9.93
N GLN A 68 -8.97 1.89 10.15
CA GLN A 68 -9.77 3.01 9.67
C GLN A 68 -9.92 2.96 8.15
N MET A 69 -8.81 2.86 7.43
CA MET A 69 -8.80 2.82 5.96
C MET A 69 -9.58 1.63 5.40
N LYS A 70 -9.57 0.47 6.07
CA LYS A 70 -10.38 -0.69 5.69
C LYS A 70 -11.88 -0.44 5.88
N LYS A 71 -12.29 0.21 6.98
CA LYS A 71 -13.69 0.53 7.30
C LYS A 71 -14.30 1.62 6.42
N TYR A 72 -13.53 2.60 5.97
CA TYR A 72 -14.06 3.69 5.17
C TYR A 72 -14.52 3.26 3.77
N ARG A 73 -15.43 4.07 3.20
CA ARG A 73 -15.94 3.90 1.84
C ARG A 73 -14.81 3.95 0.83
N ARG A 74 -14.96 3.22 -0.27
CA ARG A 74 -13.98 3.17 -1.37
C ARG A 74 -13.62 4.56 -1.88
N GLU A 75 -14.60 5.44 -2.06
CA GLU A 75 -14.41 6.81 -2.53
C GLU A 75 -13.41 7.60 -1.67
N TRP A 76 -13.47 7.46 -0.35
CA TRP A 76 -12.53 8.12 0.55
C TRP A 76 -11.09 7.66 0.29
N LYS A 77 -10.87 6.38 0.00
CA LYS A 77 -9.54 5.81 -0.31
C LYS A 77 -9.04 6.33 -1.65
N LEU A 78 -9.92 6.44 -2.64
CA LEU A 78 -9.59 7.02 -3.94
C LEU A 78 -9.20 8.50 -3.81
N ASN A 79 -9.94 9.27 -3.00
CA ASN A 79 -9.61 10.66 -2.73
C ASN A 79 -8.26 10.79 -2.04
N LEU A 80 -7.96 9.93 -1.07
CA LEU A 80 -6.66 9.89 -0.40
C LEU A 80 -5.51 9.64 -1.39
N ILE A 81 -5.65 8.64 -2.27
CA ILE A 81 -4.67 8.37 -3.34
C ILE A 81 -4.57 9.58 -4.28
N GLN A 82 -5.70 10.13 -4.74
CA GLN A 82 -5.74 11.22 -5.71
C GLN A 82 -5.07 12.50 -5.19
N GLN A 83 -5.19 12.78 -3.89
CA GLN A 83 -4.55 13.94 -3.25
C GLN A 83 -3.01 13.85 -3.24
N LYS A 84 -2.44 12.64 -3.15
CA LYS A 84 -0.98 12.44 -3.07
C LYS A 84 -0.36 11.97 -4.38
N ASN A 85 -1.12 11.27 -5.20
CA ASN A 85 -0.68 10.58 -6.39
C ASN A 85 -1.79 10.62 -7.46
N ALA A 86 -2.07 11.83 -7.96
CA ALA A 86 -3.18 12.11 -8.88
C ALA A 86 -3.16 11.29 -10.18
N VAL A 87 -1.96 10.90 -10.62
CA VAL A 87 -1.72 10.13 -11.84
C VAL A 87 -1.55 8.63 -11.59
N TRP A 88 -1.64 8.18 -10.33
CA TRP A 88 -1.50 6.77 -9.95
C TRP A 88 -0.17 6.16 -10.42
N ARG A 89 0.93 6.92 -10.32
CA ARG A 89 2.27 6.40 -10.56
C ARG A 89 2.57 5.30 -9.56
N ASP A 90 3.34 4.32 -9.99
CA ASP A 90 3.90 3.34 -9.06
C ASP A 90 5.02 4.02 -8.27
N LEU A 91 4.79 4.28 -6.99
CA LEU A 91 5.73 4.96 -6.09
C LEU A 91 6.97 4.12 -5.79
N SER A 92 6.98 2.85 -6.20
CA SER A 92 8.12 1.93 -6.08
C SER A 92 8.88 1.73 -7.39
N GLU A 93 8.57 2.51 -8.42
CA GLU A 93 9.36 2.57 -9.65
C GLU A 93 10.81 2.97 -9.33
N GLY A 94 11.78 2.18 -9.81
CA GLY A 94 13.21 2.39 -9.56
C GLY A 94 13.76 1.90 -8.21
N TRP A 95 12.95 1.26 -7.35
CA TRP A 95 13.46 0.76 -6.05
C TRP A 95 14.36 -0.47 -6.13
N TYR A 96 14.26 -1.24 -7.22
CA TYR A 96 14.94 -2.55 -7.35
C TYR A 96 15.91 -2.60 -8.53
N GLU A 97 16.31 -1.43 -9.03
CA GLU A 97 17.29 -1.28 -10.11
C GLU A 97 18.72 -1.23 -9.58
#